data_AF-A0A0D2SDS4-F1
#
_entry.id   AF-A0A0D2SDS4-F1
#
_cell.length_a   1.000
_cell.length_b   1.000
_cell.length_c   1.000
_cell.angle_alpha   90.00
_cell.angle_beta   90.00
_cell.angle_gamma   90.00
#
_symmetry.space_group_name_H-M   'P 1'
#
loop_
_entity.id
_entity.type
_entity.pdbx_description
1 polymer ?
#
loop_
_entity_poly.entity_id
_entity_poly.type
_entity_poly.pdbx_seq_one_letter_code
_entity_poly.pdbx_strand_id
1 'polypeptide(L)'
;MGFQIFGFQKVVFQYVKCFEILLLKSVAHRVSGAEFLLELRTKAKIFVQKGRSMMGCLDETRTLNYGQVFVQFSGSRSNQRDIVQGKVIVAKNPYLHPGDVRVLRAVNVPDLHHMVDCVVFHRKEPGTPHPNECSGTDLDGDTYFLCWDPELIPYKQIDAMDYSPAPTTKLDHEVTIEEIEEYFTNYINLTKLFSIAVDFPKTGVPAEIPQDLRVKEFPNFMEKPDKPSYQSHNVIGKLFREVKNLAPNECSIKFLTREKMQRFYDPDMEVEGFEDYIDDAFFYKSKYDYKLGNLMDYCRVKTEAEILSGGIMKMSRSFTKKRDAEAISMAVRSLRKEARSWFNEKRSELDEEIDDAYAKASAWYYVTYHPSYWGQYNEGMNRDHFLSFPWCVYDKLVQIKKENA
;
A
#
# COMPACT_ATOMS: atom_id res chain seq x y z
N MET A 1 14.30 -12.61 -27.81
CA MET A 1 13.04 -13.35 -28.02
C MET A 1 11.96 -12.66 -27.19
N GLY A 2 11.06 -11.94 -27.86
CA GLY A 2 10.09 -11.05 -27.24
C GLY A 2 8.92 -11.80 -26.63
N PHE A 3 8.69 -11.60 -25.33
CA PHE A 3 7.43 -11.96 -24.70
C PHE A 3 6.48 -10.76 -24.79
N GLN A 4 5.33 -10.99 -25.43
CA GLN A 4 4.30 -10.00 -25.77
C GLN A 4 3.81 -9.21 -24.55
N ILE A 5 3.94 -7.88 -24.65
CA ILE A 5 3.61 -6.86 -23.63
C ILE A 5 2.16 -6.35 -23.81
N PHE A 6 1.22 -7.20 -24.26
CA PHE A 6 -0.14 -6.73 -24.57
C PHE A 6 -1.13 -6.83 -23.40
N GLY A 7 -0.88 -7.66 -22.38
CA GLY A 7 -1.75 -7.78 -21.21
C GLY A 7 -1.54 -6.66 -20.18
N PHE A 8 -0.28 -6.34 -19.87
CA PHE A 8 0.07 -5.38 -18.80
C PHE A 8 -0.36 -3.94 -19.08
N GLN A 9 -0.36 -3.49 -20.34
CA GLN A 9 -0.87 -2.16 -20.69
C GLN A 9 -2.39 -2.07 -20.60
N LYS A 10 -3.11 -3.16 -20.90
CA LYS A 10 -4.57 -3.18 -20.76
C LYS A 10 -5.00 -3.14 -19.30
N VAL A 11 -4.32 -3.84 -18.39
CA VAL A 11 -4.66 -3.82 -16.95
C VAL A 11 -4.50 -2.40 -16.37
N VAL A 12 -3.38 -1.73 -16.64
CA VAL A 12 -3.18 -0.34 -16.16
C VAL A 12 -4.22 0.62 -16.75
N PHE A 13 -4.65 0.45 -18.01
CA PHE A 13 -5.69 1.29 -18.63
C PHE A 13 -7.13 0.88 -18.28
N GLN A 14 -7.40 -0.39 -17.96
CA GLN A 14 -8.71 -0.91 -17.57
C GLN A 14 -8.99 -0.55 -16.09
N TYR A 15 -7.97 -0.55 -15.23
CA TYR A 15 -8.07 -0.09 -13.84
C TYR A 15 -8.34 1.41 -13.74
N VAL A 16 -7.90 2.20 -14.74
CA VAL A 16 -8.24 3.63 -14.86
C VAL A 16 -9.70 3.85 -15.32
N LYS A 17 -10.34 2.86 -15.96
CA LYS A 17 -11.74 2.94 -16.42
C LYS A 17 -12.76 2.29 -15.49
N CYS A 18 -12.37 1.37 -14.61
CA CYS A 18 -13.32 0.61 -13.76
C CYS A 18 -13.75 1.30 -12.45
N PHE A 19 -13.34 2.54 -12.19
CA PHE A 19 -13.70 3.28 -10.97
C PHE A 19 -14.95 4.16 -11.14
N GLU A 20 -15.98 3.69 -11.84
CA GLU A 20 -17.29 4.35 -11.92
C GLU A 20 -18.24 3.84 -10.84
N ILE A 21 -18.43 4.63 -9.80
CA ILE A 21 -19.75 5.12 -9.33
C ILE A 21 -19.52 6.39 -8.49
N LEU A 22 -20.47 7.32 -8.62
CA LEU A 22 -20.41 8.76 -8.43
C LEU A 22 -20.05 9.28 -7.02
N LEU A 23 -19.60 10.55 -7.02
CA LEU A 23 -19.62 11.59 -5.96
C LEU A 23 -18.35 12.01 -5.22
N LEU A 24 -17.33 11.15 -5.15
CA LEU A 24 -16.02 11.49 -4.59
C LEU A 24 -14.95 11.73 -5.67
N LYS A 25 -15.38 11.87 -6.94
CA LYS A 25 -14.51 11.76 -8.13
C LYS A 25 -13.70 12.99 -8.54
N SER A 26 -13.97 14.21 -8.09
CA SER A 26 -13.15 15.35 -8.52
C SER A 26 -11.99 15.61 -7.56
N VAL A 27 -12.26 15.61 -6.25
CA VAL A 27 -11.28 16.00 -5.23
C VAL A 27 -10.60 14.78 -4.60
N ALA A 28 -11.35 13.82 -4.06
CA ALA A 28 -10.75 12.63 -3.42
C ALA A 28 -10.02 11.72 -4.43
N HIS A 29 -10.58 11.53 -5.63
CA HIS A 29 -9.90 10.80 -6.71
C HIS A 29 -8.65 11.51 -7.24
N ARG A 30 -8.58 12.85 -7.25
CA ARG A 30 -7.36 13.57 -7.67
C ARG A 30 -6.31 13.60 -6.57
N VAL A 31 -6.70 13.69 -5.29
CA VAL A 31 -5.79 13.61 -4.14
C VAL A 31 -5.26 12.18 -3.97
N SER A 32 -6.13 11.17 -3.96
CA SER A 32 -5.75 9.75 -3.89
C SER A 32 -5.06 9.27 -5.18
N GLY A 33 -5.49 9.74 -6.34
CA GLY A 33 -4.85 9.45 -7.62
C GLY A 33 -3.45 10.04 -7.71
N ALA A 34 -3.23 11.27 -7.25
CA ALA A 34 -1.89 11.87 -7.24
C ALA A 34 -0.94 11.18 -6.24
N GLU A 35 -1.44 10.72 -5.09
CA GLU A 35 -0.67 9.91 -4.15
C GLU A 35 -0.36 8.51 -4.71
N PHE A 36 -1.33 7.84 -5.33
CA PHE A 36 -1.10 6.58 -6.02
C PHE A 36 -0.06 6.72 -7.14
N LEU A 37 -0.17 7.77 -7.95
CA LEU A 37 0.81 8.07 -9.00
C LEU A 37 2.19 8.41 -8.41
N LEU A 38 2.26 9.03 -7.24
CA LEU A 38 3.51 9.29 -6.53
C LEU A 38 4.12 8.00 -5.94
N GLU A 39 3.34 7.11 -5.31
CA GLU A 39 3.81 5.80 -4.85
C GLU A 39 4.28 4.93 -6.04
N LEU A 40 3.55 4.98 -7.15
CA LEU A 40 3.89 4.28 -8.38
C LEU A 40 5.17 4.84 -9.01
N ARG A 41 5.36 6.16 -9.00
CA ARG A 41 6.58 6.82 -9.51
C ARG A 41 7.80 6.54 -8.64
N THR A 42 7.66 6.69 -7.32
CA THR A 42 8.80 6.68 -6.39
C THR A 42 9.16 5.28 -5.90
N LYS A 43 8.18 4.38 -5.81
CA LYS A 43 8.35 3.03 -5.24
C LYS A 43 7.94 1.90 -6.19
N ALA A 44 7.38 2.21 -7.36
CA ALA A 44 6.77 1.23 -8.26
C ALA A 44 5.76 0.31 -7.55
N LYS A 45 5.07 0.85 -6.53
CA LYS A 45 4.14 0.09 -5.70
C LYS A 45 2.81 -0.07 -6.45
N ILE A 46 2.56 -1.28 -6.91
CA ILE A 46 1.32 -1.62 -7.63
C ILE A 46 0.38 -2.29 -6.63
N PHE A 47 -0.83 -1.76 -6.52
CA PHE A 47 -1.87 -2.38 -5.71
C PHE A 47 -2.41 -3.62 -6.41
N VAL A 48 -2.41 -4.76 -5.71
CA VAL A 48 -2.95 -6.03 -6.19
C VAL A 48 -4.12 -6.42 -5.30
N GLN A 49 -5.34 -6.38 -5.84
CA GLN A 49 -6.56 -6.62 -5.06
C GLN A 49 -6.62 -8.06 -4.54
N LYS A 50 -6.24 -9.03 -5.39
CA LYS A 50 -6.16 -10.47 -5.09
C LYS A 50 -4.76 -10.86 -4.59
N GLY A 51 -4.26 -10.12 -3.60
CA GLY A 51 -2.99 -10.41 -2.96
C GLY A 51 -2.94 -9.95 -1.51
N ARG A 52 -2.07 -10.58 -0.72
CA ARG A 52 -1.88 -10.32 0.72
C ARG A 52 -0.44 -10.58 1.14
N SER A 53 -0.04 -10.02 2.27
CA SER A 53 1.22 -10.33 2.93
C SER A 53 0.89 -10.99 4.28
N MET A 54 1.26 -12.26 4.45
CA MET A 54 0.81 -13.09 5.57
C MET A 54 1.97 -13.83 6.23
N MET A 55 1.89 -14.07 7.54
CA MET A 55 2.90 -14.86 8.25
C MET A 55 2.85 -16.31 7.80
N GLY A 56 4.01 -16.95 7.69
CA GLY A 56 4.14 -18.38 7.42
C GLY A 56 3.91 -19.21 8.68
N CYS A 57 3.15 -20.29 8.54
CA CYS A 57 2.91 -21.27 9.60
C CYS A 57 3.09 -22.69 9.04
N LEU A 58 3.40 -23.63 9.93
CA LEU A 58 3.53 -25.04 9.57
C LEU A 58 2.20 -25.77 9.80
N ASP A 59 1.88 -26.71 8.91
CA ASP A 59 0.76 -27.63 9.11
C ASP A 59 1.10 -28.70 10.15
N GLU A 60 0.65 -28.49 11.39
CA GLU A 60 0.79 -29.47 12.47
C GLU A 60 -0.11 -30.70 12.29
N THR A 61 -1.22 -30.57 11.56
CA THR A 61 -2.18 -31.66 11.29
C THR A 61 -1.66 -32.65 10.26
N ARG A 62 -0.65 -32.27 9.47
CA ARG A 62 -0.07 -33.06 8.37
C ARG A 62 -1.14 -33.47 7.35
N THR A 63 -2.06 -32.57 7.04
CA THR A 63 -3.12 -32.78 6.05
C THR A 63 -2.67 -32.35 4.66
N LEU A 64 -1.92 -31.25 4.54
CA LEU A 64 -1.44 -30.68 3.29
C LEU A 64 -0.37 -31.57 2.63
N ASN A 65 -0.44 -31.74 1.31
CA ASN A 65 0.58 -32.41 0.49
C ASN A 65 1.61 -31.41 -0.05
N TYR A 66 2.76 -31.92 -0.51
CA TYR A 66 3.72 -31.11 -1.26
C TYR A 66 3.04 -30.39 -2.43
N GLY A 67 3.36 -29.12 -2.63
CA GLY A 67 2.72 -28.23 -3.60
C GLY A 67 1.41 -27.61 -3.14
N GLN A 68 0.94 -27.90 -1.92
CA GLN A 68 -0.30 -27.37 -1.36
C GLN A 68 -0.06 -26.41 -0.19
N VAL A 69 -0.94 -25.41 -0.09
CA VAL A 69 -1.00 -24.49 1.04
C VAL A 69 -2.45 -24.28 1.47
N PHE A 70 -2.65 -23.91 2.72
CA PHE A 70 -3.93 -23.39 3.20
C PHE A 70 -3.81 -21.89 3.47
N VAL A 71 -4.77 -21.11 2.97
CA VAL A 71 -4.79 -19.65 3.11
C VAL A 71 -6.21 -19.20 3.41
N GLN A 72 -6.36 -18.57 4.57
CA GLN A 72 -7.61 -17.99 5.04
C GLN A 72 -7.35 -16.61 5.62
N PHE A 73 -8.22 -15.64 5.32
CA PHE A 73 -8.08 -14.29 5.85
C PHE A 73 -9.41 -13.70 6.31
N SER A 74 -9.30 -12.72 7.20
CA SER A 74 -10.41 -11.94 7.73
C SER A 74 -10.92 -10.96 6.67
N GLY A 75 -12.22 -11.03 6.36
CA GLY A 75 -12.89 -10.15 5.42
C GLY A 75 -13.15 -8.75 5.99
N SER A 76 -13.53 -7.80 5.10
CA SER A 76 -13.78 -6.40 5.47
C SER A 76 -15.04 -6.20 6.35
N ARG A 77 -15.90 -7.21 6.49
CA ARG A 77 -17.09 -7.19 7.36
C ARG A 77 -16.84 -8.12 8.54
N SER A 78 -17.15 -7.68 9.76
CA SER A 78 -16.92 -8.46 10.98
C SER A 78 -17.57 -9.85 10.86
N ASN A 79 -16.77 -10.90 11.09
CA ASN A 79 -17.10 -12.33 11.00
C ASN A 79 -17.08 -13.01 9.63
N GLN A 80 -16.81 -12.32 8.52
CA GLN A 80 -16.60 -13.00 7.25
C GLN A 80 -15.16 -13.52 7.16
N ARG A 81 -14.98 -14.82 6.90
CA ARG A 81 -13.68 -15.45 6.60
C ARG A 81 -13.70 -15.91 5.16
N ASP A 82 -12.68 -15.51 4.40
CA ASP A 82 -12.53 -15.90 3.01
C ASP A 82 -11.38 -16.90 2.90
N ILE A 83 -11.66 -18.04 2.25
CA ILE A 83 -10.69 -19.11 2.01
C ILE A 83 -10.27 -19.06 0.54
N VAL A 84 -8.97 -18.96 0.30
CA VAL A 84 -8.42 -18.97 -1.06
C VAL A 84 -8.36 -20.41 -1.57
N GLN A 85 -8.77 -20.62 -2.83
CA GLN A 85 -8.68 -21.90 -3.50
C GLN A 85 -8.13 -21.74 -4.92
N GLY A 86 -7.35 -22.70 -5.37
CA GLY A 86 -6.75 -22.70 -6.71
C GLY A 86 -5.28 -22.31 -6.71
N LYS A 87 -4.77 -21.83 -7.85
CA LYS A 87 -3.35 -21.47 -7.98
C LYS A 87 -3.05 -20.19 -7.19
N VAL A 88 -1.95 -20.19 -6.46
CA VAL A 88 -1.48 -19.04 -5.69
C VAL A 88 0.03 -18.90 -5.84
N ILE A 89 0.49 -17.68 -6.06
CA ILE A 89 1.89 -17.29 -6.01
C ILE A 89 2.26 -17.12 -4.55
N VAL A 90 3.39 -17.70 -4.14
CA VAL A 90 4.01 -17.48 -2.83
C VAL A 90 5.45 -17.03 -3.06
N ALA A 91 5.82 -15.90 -2.46
CA ALA A 91 7.17 -15.36 -2.59
C ALA A 91 7.57 -14.60 -1.32
N LYS A 92 8.87 -14.61 -1.02
CA LYS A 92 9.45 -13.94 0.14
C LYS A 92 10.43 -12.86 -0.33
N ASN A 93 10.20 -11.62 0.08
CA ASN A 93 11.06 -10.49 -0.28
C ASN A 93 12.28 -10.45 0.67
N PRO A 94 13.52 -10.37 0.18
CA PRO A 94 13.93 -10.26 -1.24
C PRO A 94 14.07 -11.61 -1.95
N TYR A 95 13.46 -11.71 -3.14
CA TYR A 95 13.64 -12.83 -4.07
C TYR A 95 14.73 -12.47 -5.09
N LEU A 96 15.78 -13.29 -5.15
CA LEU A 96 16.98 -13.05 -5.96
C LEU A 96 17.05 -14.01 -7.14
N HIS A 97 16.52 -15.22 -6.98
CA HIS A 97 16.44 -16.22 -8.03
C HIS A 97 15.00 -16.33 -8.58
N PRO A 98 14.79 -16.50 -9.90
CA PRO A 98 13.44 -16.64 -10.45
C PRO A 98 12.61 -17.80 -9.85
N GLY A 99 13.29 -18.83 -9.34
CA GLY A 99 12.70 -19.97 -8.65
C GLY A 99 12.16 -19.67 -7.24
N ASP A 100 12.51 -18.52 -6.66
CA ASP A 100 12.06 -18.08 -5.32
C ASP A 100 10.57 -17.72 -5.31
N VAL A 101 10.00 -17.50 -6.48
CA VAL A 101 8.58 -17.27 -6.69
C VAL A 101 7.92 -18.61 -7.00
N ARG A 102 7.23 -19.19 -6.02
CA ARG A 102 6.60 -20.50 -6.13
C ARG A 102 5.14 -20.36 -6.54
N VAL A 103 4.67 -21.22 -7.45
CA VAL A 103 3.24 -21.36 -7.76
C VAL A 103 2.75 -22.62 -7.07
N LEU A 104 1.92 -22.44 -6.04
CA LEU A 104 1.37 -23.51 -5.22
C LEU A 104 -0.15 -23.60 -5.42
N ARG A 105 -0.77 -24.65 -4.86
CA ARG A 105 -2.22 -24.84 -4.87
C ARG A 105 -2.80 -24.56 -3.48
N ALA A 106 -3.57 -23.49 -3.36
CA ALA A 106 -4.41 -23.23 -2.21
C ALA A 106 -5.57 -24.24 -2.18
N VAL A 107 -5.72 -24.95 -1.07
CA VAL A 107 -6.75 -25.97 -0.86
C VAL A 107 -7.52 -25.69 0.42
N ASN A 108 -8.83 -25.95 0.41
CA ASN A 108 -9.66 -25.83 1.60
C ASN A 108 -9.50 -27.10 2.47
N VAL A 109 -9.03 -26.93 3.70
CA VAL A 109 -8.85 -28.00 4.68
C VAL A 109 -9.63 -27.65 5.95
N PRO A 110 -10.71 -28.37 6.28
CA PRO A 110 -11.54 -28.10 7.46
C PRO A 110 -10.75 -28.06 8.78
N ASP A 111 -9.80 -28.99 8.95
CA ASP A 111 -8.99 -29.07 10.17
C ASP A 111 -8.13 -27.83 10.41
N LEU A 112 -7.85 -27.04 9.35
CA LEU A 112 -7.05 -25.82 9.41
C LEU A 112 -7.89 -24.53 9.48
N HIS A 113 -9.22 -24.59 9.57
CA HIS A 113 -10.10 -23.40 9.62
C HIS A 113 -9.87 -22.48 10.82
N HIS A 114 -9.19 -22.98 11.86
CA HIS A 114 -8.77 -22.18 13.01
C HIS A 114 -7.58 -21.26 12.69
N MET A 115 -6.81 -21.56 11.64
CA MET A 115 -5.69 -20.75 11.17
C MET A 115 -6.23 -19.59 10.32
N VAL A 116 -6.03 -18.34 10.76
CA VAL A 116 -6.56 -17.13 10.09
C VAL A 116 -5.44 -16.10 9.94
N ASP A 117 -5.43 -15.39 8.82
CA ASP A 117 -4.48 -14.33 8.48
C ASP A 117 -3.01 -14.81 8.41
N CYS A 118 -2.83 -16.09 8.09
CA CYS A 118 -1.55 -16.76 7.86
C CYS A 118 -1.61 -17.69 6.63
N VAL A 119 -0.45 -18.01 6.07
CA VAL A 119 -0.28 -19.08 5.09
C VAL A 119 0.26 -20.31 5.78
N VAL A 120 -0.41 -21.45 5.62
CA VAL A 120 0.00 -22.72 6.23
C VAL A 120 0.66 -23.59 5.17
N PHE A 121 1.91 -23.99 5.43
CA PHE A 121 2.72 -24.84 4.55
C PHE A 121 2.67 -26.31 4.99
N HIS A 122 2.80 -27.23 4.02
CA HIS A 122 2.86 -28.65 4.32
C HIS A 122 4.06 -29.02 5.21
N ARG A 123 3.89 -30.10 5.97
CA ARG A 123 4.97 -30.73 6.76
C ARG A 123 5.39 -32.11 6.22
N LYS A 124 4.60 -32.73 5.33
CA LYS A 124 4.82 -34.12 4.91
C LYS A 124 6.19 -34.29 4.24
N GLU A 125 6.94 -35.27 4.73
CA GLU A 125 8.13 -35.82 4.08
C GLU A 125 7.72 -37.01 3.19
N PRO A 126 8.46 -37.31 2.11
CA PRO A 126 9.68 -36.63 1.63
C PRO A 126 9.37 -35.34 0.83
N GLY A 127 10.25 -34.34 0.91
CA GLY A 127 10.19 -33.12 0.08
C GLY A 127 10.87 -31.90 0.74
N THR A 128 11.37 -30.98 -0.07
CA THR A 128 11.94 -29.71 0.40
C THR A 128 10.83 -28.81 0.97
N PRO A 129 10.99 -28.22 2.15
CA PRO A 129 10.00 -27.27 2.67
C PRO A 129 9.81 -26.08 1.74
N HIS A 130 8.57 -25.73 1.38
CA HIS A 130 8.30 -24.53 0.57
C HIS A 130 8.87 -23.22 1.11
N PRO A 131 8.92 -22.97 2.44
CA PRO A 131 9.69 -21.85 2.99
C PRO A 131 11.13 -21.79 2.46
N ASN A 132 11.83 -22.91 2.48
CA ASN A 132 13.20 -22.99 1.99
C ASN A 132 13.28 -22.77 0.46
N GLU A 133 12.30 -23.24 -0.29
CA GLU A 133 12.18 -22.95 -1.73
C GLU A 133 11.91 -21.47 -2.04
N CYS A 134 11.44 -20.70 -1.06
CA CYS A 134 11.16 -19.27 -1.17
C CYS A 134 12.33 -18.46 -0.58
N SER A 135 13.44 -18.35 -1.30
CA SER A 135 14.62 -17.59 -0.85
C SER A 135 15.31 -18.13 0.40
N GLY A 136 15.27 -19.45 0.63
CA GLY A 136 15.99 -20.11 1.72
C GLY A 136 15.41 -19.85 3.11
N THR A 137 14.16 -19.40 3.21
CA THR A 137 13.58 -18.95 4.47
C THR A 137 13.07 -20.06 5.36
N ASP A 138 12.83 -19.71 6.63
CA ASP A 138 12.24 -20.60 7.62
C ASP A 138 10.87 -20.05 8.10
N LEU A 139 10.43 -20.49 9.27
CA LEU A 139 9.13 -20.14 9.87
C LEU A 139 9.31 -19.51 11.26
N ASP A 140 10.33 -18.67 11.45
CA ASP A 140 10.61 -17.97 12.72
C ASP A 140 9.82 -16.65 12.92
N GLY A 141 8.89 -16.35 12.02
CA GLY A 141 8.14 -15.09 11.97
C GLY A 141 8.04 -14.48 10.56
N ASP A 142 8.55 -15.18 9.55
CA ASP A 142 8.58 -14.72 8.19
C ASP A 142 7.21 -14.44 7.57
N THR A 143 7.13 -13.32 6.86
CA THR A 143 5.94 -12.91 6.11
C THR A 143 6.13 -13.11 4.60
N TYR A 144 5.17 -13.76 3.97
CA TYR A 144 5.14 -14.14 2.55
C TYR A 144 4.12 -13.30 1.79
N PHE A 145 4.50 -12.86 0.59
CA PHE A 145 3.57 -12.29 -0.38
C PHE A 145 2.80 -13.43 -1.06
N LEU A 146 1.47 -13.31 -1.03
CA LEU A 146 0.53 -14.22 -1.67
C LEU A 146 -0.23 -13.49 -2.76
N CYS A 147 -0.40 -14.10 -3.92
CA CYS A 147 -1.25 -13.58 -4.98
C CYS A 147 -1.98 -14.69 -5.72
N TRP A 148 -3.30 -14.59 -5.83
CA TRP A 148 -4.15 -15.55 -6.54
C TRP A 148 -4.88 -14.89 -7.71
N ASP A 149 -4.30 -13.83 -8.26
CA ASP A 149 -4.78 -13.21 -9.49
C ASP A 149 -4.35 -14.04 -10.71
N PRO A 150 -5.29 -14.60 -11.50
CA PRO A 150 -4.95 -15.39 -12.69
C PRO A 150 -4.07 -14.64 -13.69
N GLU A 151 -4.16 -13.31 -13.76
CA GLU A 151 -3.38 -12.51 -14.71
C GLU A 151 -1.92 -12.31 -14.28
N LEU A 152 -1.63 -12.48 -12.99
CA LEU A 152 -0.28 -12.31 -12.42
C LEU A 152 0.45 -13.64 -12.20
N ILE A 153 -0.28 -14.77 -12.25
CA ILE A 153 0.32 -16.10 -12.10
C ILE A 153 1.20 -16.40 -13.32
N PRO A 154 2.50 -16.68 -13.12
CA PRO A 154 3.40 -16.94 -14.24
C PRO A 154 3.02 -18.24 -14.96
N TYR A 155 3.12 -18.21 -16.30
CA TYR A 155 2.86 -19.38 -17.14
C TYR A 155 3.89 -20.50 -16.97
N LYS A 156 5.12 -20.14 -16.58
CA LYS A 156 6.24 -21.06 -16.38
C LYS A 156 6.79 -20.89 -14.98
N GLN A 157 6.88 -22.00 -14.25
CA GLN A 157 7.59 -22.08 -12.98
C GLN A 157 9.03 -22.51 -13.24
N ILE A 158 9.96 -21.86 -12.55
CA ILE A 158 11.39 -22.20 -12.56
C ILE A 158 11.68 -22.99 -11.28
N ASP A 159 12.59 -23.95 -11.37
CA ASP A 159 12.99 -24.75 -10.22
C ASP A 159 13.60 -23.86 -9.13
N ALA A 160 13.31 -24.22 -7.88
CA ALA A 160 13.82 -23.48 -6.74
C ALA A 160 15.36 -23.54 -6.74
N MET A 161 16.00 -22.47 -6.30
CA MET A 161 17.44 -22.48 -6.09
C MET A 161 17.76 -23.46 -4.95
N ASP A 162 18.86 -24.20 -5.09
CA ASP A 162 19.37 -24.99 -3.98
C ASP A 162 20.03 -24.05 -2.96
N TYR A 163 19.38 -23.89 -1.82
CA TYR A 163 19.86 -23.11 -0.69
C TYR A 163 20.67 -23.96 0.31
N SER A 164 21.01 -25.20 -0.05
CA SER A 164 21.91 -26.01 0.75
C SER A 164 23.25 -25.29 0.94
N PRO A 165 23.83 -25.31 2.14
CA PRO A 165 25.16 -24.78 2.37
C PRO A 165 26.15 -25.42 1.39
N ALA A 166 27.04 -24.63 0.80
CA ALA A 166 28.11 -25.17 -0.01
C ALA A 166 28.90 -26.19 0.83
N PRO A 167 29.24 -27.38 0.27
CA PRO A 167 30.06 -28.34 0.98
C PRO A 167 31.39 -27.69 1.38
N THR A 168 31.83 -27.94 2.61
CA THR A 168 33.11 -27.44 3.12
C THR A 168 34.25 -28.17 2.41
N THR A 169 34.76 -27.57 1.34
CA THR A 169 35.99 -28.04 0.69
C THR A 169 37.17 -27.67 1.58
N LYS A 170 37.81 -28.68 2.19
CA LYS A 170 39.14 -28.49 2.77
C LYS A 170 40.12 -28.50 1.61
N LEU A 171 40.62 -27.31 1.26
CA LEU A 171 41.67 -27.16 0.27
C LEU A 171 43.01 -27.38 0.96
N ASP A 172 43.83 -28.21 0.34
CA ASP A 172 45.18 -28.61 0.71
C ASP A 172 46.25 -27.65 0.16
N HIS A 173 45.82 -26.51 -0.38
CA HIS A 173 46.63 -25.41 -0.89
C HIS A 173 46.01 -24.05 -0.55
N GLU A 174 46.83 -22.98 -0.59
CA GLU A 174 46.35 -21.60 -0.48
C GLU A 174 45.62 -21.20 -1.77
N VAL A 175 44.39 -20.69 -1.62
CA VAL A 175 43.53 -20.27 -2.73
C VAL A 175 44.12 -19.04 -3.41
N THR A 176 44.36 -19.09 -4.73
CA THR A 176 44.78 -17.91 -5.50
C THR A 176 43.57 -17.16 -6.07
N ILE A 177 43.75 -15.86 -6.29
CA ILE A 177 42.68 -14.94 -6.73
C ILE A 177 42.20 -15.29 -8.14
N GLU A 178 43.09 -15.86 -8.98
CA GLU A 178 42.78 -16.17 -10.38
C GLU A 178 41.71 -17.28 -10.53
N GLU A 179 41.60 -18.22 -9.59
CA GLU A 179 40.62 -19.33 -9.64
C GLU A 179 39.18 -18.87 -9.31
N ILE A 180 39.01 -17.71 -8.70
CA ILE A 180 37.70 -17.12 -8.34
C ILE A 180 37.13 -16.28 -9.50
N GLU A 181 37.97 -15.83 -10.42
CA GLU A 181 37.63 -14.93 -11.53
C GLU A 181 36.98 -15.63 -12.73
N GLU A 182 37.19 -16.95 -12.89
CA GLU A 182 36.79 -17.66 -14.11
C GLU A 182 35.29 -18.06 -14.17
N TYR A 183 34.50 -17.91 -13.09
CA TYR A 183 33.17 -18.54 -13.03
C TYR A 183 32.03 -17.73 -12.35
N PHE A 184 31.71 -16.51 -12.83
CA PHE A 184 30.55 -15.68 -12.40
C PHE A 184 30.77 -14.74 -11.19
N THR A 185 31.88 -14.02 -11.18
CA THR A 185 32.41 -13.38 -9.97
C THR A 185 31.64 -12.15 -9.48
N ASN A 186 30.93 -11.39 -10.32
CA ASN A 186 30.34 -10.12 -9.84
C ASN A 186 28.96 -10.26 -9.16
N TYR A 187 28.05 -11.08 -9.70
CA TYR A 187 26.69 -11.20 -9.15
C TYR A 187 26.66 -12.03 -7.87
N ILE A 188 27.40 -13.14 -7.82
CA ILE A 188 27.50 -13.98 -6.63
C ILE A 188 28.21 -13.24 -5.50
N ASN A 189 29.26 -12.46 -5.80
CA ASN A 189 29.94 -11.67 -4.77
C ASN A 189 29.03 -10.63 -4.14
N LEU A 190 28.21 -9.92 -4.94
CA LEU A 190 27.24 -8.98 -4.39
C LEU A 190 26.18 -9.67 -3.52
N THR A 191 25.69 -10.84 -3.95
CA THR A 191 24.73 -11.66 -3.18
C THR A 191 25.33 -12.18 -1.88
N LYS A 192 26.58 -12.65 -1.90
CA LYS A 192 27.31 -13.08 -0.70
C LYS A 192 27.52 -11.91 0.27
N LEU A 193 27.95 -10.75 -0.23
CA LEU A 193 28.08 -9.53 0.58
C LEU A 193 26.74 -9.09 1.19
N PHE A 194 25.64 -9.25 0.47
CA PHE A 194 24.29 -8.98 1.00
C PHE A 194 23.93 -9.94 2.14
N SER A 195 24.20 -11.24 1.99
CA SER A 195 23.98 -12.24 3.05
C SER A 195 24.79 -11.91 4.31
N ILE A 196 26.08 -11.58 4.15
CA ILE A 196 26.97 -11.19 5.26
C ILE A 196 26.45 -9.92 5.96
N ALA A 197 25.98 -8.94 5.20
CA ALA A 197 25.42 -7.70 5.75
C ALA A 197 24.16 -7.95 6.60
N VAL A 198 23.30 -8.89 6.19
CA VAL A 198 22.09 -9.28 6.94
C VAL A 198 22.46 -10.00 8.24
N ASP A 199 23.50 -10.83 8.22
CA ASP A 199 23.96 -11.58 9.39
C ASP A 199 24.92 -10.80 10.31
N PHE A 200 25.35 -9.59 9.93
CA PHE A 200 26.23 -8.73 10.74
C PHE A 200 25.78 -8.58 12.21
N PRO A 201 24.49 -8.39 12.55
CA PRO A 201 24.05 -8.29 13.95
C PRO A 201 24.30 -9.58 14.75
N LYS A 202 24.42 -10.74 14.09
CA LYS A 202 24.66 -12.05 14.71
C LYS A 202 26.16 -12.38 14.74
N THR A 203 26.90 -12.05 13.69
CA THR A 203 28.29 -12.48 13.48
C THR A 203 29.32 -11.43 13.85
N GLY A 204 28.95 -10.15 13.86
CA GLY A 204 29.86 -9.02 14.05
C GLY A 204 30.79 -8.75 12.85
N VAL A 205 30.64 -9.44 11.72
CA VAL A 205 31.51 -9.32 10.54
C VAL A 205 30.91 -8.34 9.51
N PRO A 206 31.50 -7.16 9.30
CA PRO A 206 30.94 -6.17 8.38
C PRO A 206 31.15 -6.59 6.91
N ALA A 207 30.14 -6.37 6.07
CA ALA A 207 30.28 -6.54 4.62
C ALA A 207 30.92 -5.28 4.01
N GLU A 208 32.14 -5.40 3.50
CA GLU A 208 32.83 -4.32 2.79
C GLU A 208 32.61 -4.46 1.28
N ILE A 209 32.17 -3.39 0.61
CA ILE A 209 31.90 -3.39 -0.83
C ILE A 209 33.13 -2.86 -1.60
N PRO A 210 33.83 -3.69 -2.38
CA PRO A 210 34.91 -3.29 -3.28
C PRO A 210 34.53 -2.15 -4.22
N GLN A 211 35.51 -1.33 -4.61
CA GLN A 211 35.27 -0.08 -5.33
C GLN A 211 34.82 -0.29 -6.78
N ASP A 212 35.27 -1.36 -7.40
CA ASP A 212 34.89 -1.87 -8.72
C ASP A 212 33.41 -2.33 -8.77
N LEU A 213 32.87 -2.82 -7.65
CA LEU A 213 31.46 -3.21 -7.53
C LEU A 213 30.52 -2.03 -7.25
N ARG A 214 31.04 -0.80 -7.09
CA ARG A 214 30.22 0.40 -6.85
C ARG A 214 29.58 0.91 -8.14
N VAL A 215 28.30 1.19 -8.06
CA VAL A 215 27.50 1.73 -9.17
C VAL A 215 27.98 3.13 -9.56
N LYS A 216 28.40 3.28 -10.84
CA LYS A 216 28.87 4.55 -11.43
C LYS A 216 27.72 5.45 -11.89
N GLU A 217 26.70 4.87 -12.51
CA GLU A 217 25.52 5.58 -13.02
C GLU A 217 24.23 4.93 -12.50
N PHE A 218 23.23 5.75 -12.19
CA PHE A 218 21.97 5.27 -11.64
C PHE A 218 20.86 5.24 -12.69
N PRO A 219 19.92 4.29 -12.61
CA PRO A 219 18.72 4.34 -13.46
C PRO A 219 17.94 5.66 -13.24
N ASN A 220 17.44 6.25 -14.32
CA ASN A 220 16.71 7.52 -14.28
C ASN A 220 15.47 7.53 -13.38
N PHE A 221 14.82 6.38 -13.15
CA PHE A 221 13.68 6.27 -12.23
C PHE A 221 14.05 6.48 -10.75
N MET A 222 15.34 6.45 -10.39
CA MET A 222 15.80 6.72 -9.01
C MET A 222 15.91 8.22 -8.69
N GLU A 223 15.83 9.10 -9.69
CA GLU A 223 15.79 10.56 -9.55
C GLU A 223 16.84 11.14 -8.58
N LYS A 224 18.09 10.67 -8.65
CA LYS A 224 19.19 11.18 -7.82
C LYS A 224 19.76 12.45 -8.46
N PRO A 225 19.54 13.66 -7.89
CA PRO A 225 19.94 14.91 -8.53
C PRO A 225 21.47 15.05 -8.64
N ASP A 226 22.20 14.51 -7.68
CA ASP A 226 23.66 14.69 -7.56
C ASP A 226 24.46 13.59 -8.27
N LYS A 227 23.82 12.70 -9.03
CA LYS A 227 24.47 11.54 -9.64
C LYS A 227 24.14 11.40 -11.13
N PRO A 228 25.09 10.94 -11.96
CA PRO A 228 24.82 10.67 -13.37
C PRO A 228 23.76 9.57 -13.49
N SER A 229 22.86 9.73 -14.47
CA SER A 229 21.74 8.81 -14.67
C SER A 229 21.58 8.38 -16.12
N TYR A 230 21.11 7.16 -16.33
CA TYR A 230 20.84 6.58 -17.65
C TYR A 230 19.36 6.20 -17.80
N GLN A 231 18.86 6.21 -19.04
CA GLN A 231 17.48 5.79 -19.31
C GLN A 231 17.33 4.27 -19.19
N SER A 232 16.58 3.80 -18.19
CA SER A 232 16.32 2.36 -18.04
C SER A 232 15.28 1.85 -19.04
N HIS A 233 15.61 0.78 -19.75
CA HIS A 233 14.69 0.07 -20.66
C HIS A 233 13.92 -1.08 -19.97
N ASN A 234 14.18 -1.32 -18.69
CA ASN A 234 13.51 -2.35 -17.89
C ASN A 234 12.05 -1.95 -17.56
N VAL A 235 11.25 -2.90 -17.08
CA VAL A 235 9.82 -2.69 -16.78
C VAL A 235 9.59 -1.50 -15.84
N ILE A 236 10.41 -1.37 -14.78
CA ILE A 236 10.33 -0.24 -13.84
C ILE A 236 10.63 1.09 -14.54
N GLY A 237 11.64 1.14 -15.41
CA GLY A 237 11.95 2.34 -16.19
C GLY A 237 10.87 2.71 -17.19
N LYS A 238 10.20 1.72 -17.79
CA LYS A 238 9.02 1.93 -18.65
C LYS A 238 7.87 2.52 -17.85
N LEU A 239 7.51 1.89 -16.72
CA LEU A 239 6.45 2.36 -15.83
C LEU A 239 6.71 3.79 -15.34
N PHE A 240 7.94 4.06 -14.89
CA PHE A 240 8.33 5.39 -14.45
C PHE A 240 8.10 6.45 -15.53
N ARG A 241 8.49 6.20 -16.79
CA ARG A 241 8.28 7.17 -17.88
C ARG A 241 6.81 7.45 -18.16
N GLU A 242 5.96 6.42 -18.14
CA GLU A 242 4.51 6.58 -18.35
C GLU A 242 3.88 7.42 -17.22
N VAL A 243 4.34 7.24 -15.99
CA VAL A 243 3.79 7.90 -14.80
C VAL A 243 4.40 9.29 -14.57
N LYS A 244 5.64 9.52 -15.02
CA LYS A 244 6.41 10.75 -14.75
C LYS A 244 5.67 12.02 -15.16
N ASN A 245 4.96 11.99 -16.29
CA ASN A 245 4.23 13.15 -16.80
C ASN A 245 2.81 13.28 -16.20
N LEU A 246 2.33 12.25 -15.50
CA LEU A 246 1.02 12.20 -14.85
C LEU A 246 1.10 12.57 -13.35
N ALA A 247 2.24 12.31 -12.71
CA ALA A 247 2.50 12.59 -11.30
C ALA A 247 3.20 13.96 -11.15
N PRO A 248 2.59 14.99 -10.52
CA PRO A 248 3.31 16.22 -10.21
C PRO A 248 4.52 15.93 -9.29
N ASN A 249 5.61 16.69 -9.45
CA ASN A 249 6.87 16.51 -8.69
C ASN A 249 6.71 16.71 -7.17
N GLU A 250 5.64 17.37 -6.73
CA GLU A 250 5.25 17.54 -5.33
C GLU A 250 3.72 17.51 -5.24
N CYS A 251 3.15 16.57 -4.49
CA CYS A 251 1.75 16.66 -4.04
C CYS A 251 1.64 17.66 -2.89
N SER A 252 2.00 18.92 -3.13
CA SER A 252 1.63 20.00 -2.23
C SER A 252 0.24 20.48 -2.63
N ILE A 253 -0.73 20.33 -1.71
CA ILE A 253 -2.09 20.88 -1.83
C ILE A 253 -2.08 22.40 -2.06
N LYS A 254 -0.94 23.07 -1.88
CA LYS A 254 -0.66 24.47 -2.27
C LYS A 254 -1.14 24.88 -3.67
N PHE A 255 -1.36 23.93 -4.59
CA PHE A 255 -1.90 24.21 -5.93
C PHE A 255 -3.43 24.39 -6.00
N LEU A 256 -4.18 24.06 -4.94
CA LEU A 256 -5.63 24.31 -4.84
C LEU A 256 -5.83 25.76 -4.34
N THR A 257 -5.83 26.69 -5.28
CA THR A 257 -6.21 28.08 -5.01
C THR A 257 -7.72 28.20 -4.93
N ARG A 258 -8.21 29.23 -4.23
CA ARG A 258 -9.64 29.60 -4.16
C ARG A 258 -10.32 29.60 -5.53
N GLU A 259 -9.63 30.11 -6.54
CA GLU A 259 -10.08 30.19 -7.95
C GLU A 259 -10.29 28.81 -8.61
N LYS A 260 -9.45 27.82 -8.26
CA LYS A 260 -9.62 26.46 -8.78
C LYS A 260 -10.76 25.74 -8.09
N MET A 261 -10.99 25.99 -6.80
CA MET A 261 -12.12 25.40 -6.09
C MET A 261 -13.47 25.85 -6.64
N GLN A 262 -13.57 27.08 -7.12
CA GLN A 262 -14.79 27.55 -7.80
C GLN A 262 -15.15 26.73 -9.04
N ARG A 263 -14.16 26.12 -9.72
CA ARG A 263 -14.40 25.21 -10.85
C ARG A 263 -14.71 23.77 -10.44
N PHE A 264 -14.43 23.40 -9.19
CA PHE A 264 -14.61 22.04 -8.68
C PHE A 264 -15.81 21.88 -7.77
N TYR A 265 -16.39 22.99 -7.32
CA TYR A 265 -17.62 23.02 -6.57
C TYR A 265 -18.77 22.49 -7.43
N ASP A 266 -19.57 21.59 -6.87
CA ASP A 266 -20.68 20.91 -7.54
C ASP A 266 -21.99 21.42 -6.93
N PRO A 267 -22.73 22.31 -7.62
CA PRO A 267 -23.98 22.87 -7.11
C PRO A 267 -25.06 21.82 -6.88
N ASP A 268 -25.01 20.68 -7.57
CA ASP A 268 -25.99 19.58 -7.41
C ASP A 268 -25.89 18.91 -6.03
N MET A 269 -24.90 19.30 -5.22
CA MET A 269 -24.75 18.86 -3.83
C MET A 269 -25.56 19.69 -2.84
N GLU A 270 -26.14 20.81 -3.29
CA GLU A 270 -26.98 21.67 -2.47
C GLU A 270 -28.40 21.13 -2.39
N VAL A 271 -28.91 20.98 -1.17
CA VAL A 271 -30.27 20.50 -0.87
C VAL A 271 -31.03 21.60 -0.17
N GLU A 272 -32.31 21.81 -0.51
CA GLU A 272 -33.16 22.81 0.13
C GLU A 272 -33.10 22.71 1.67
N GLY A 273 -32.97 23.85 2.36
CA GLY A 273 -32.84 23.89 3.82
C GLY A 273 -31.43 23.63 4.36
N PHE A 274 -30.40 23.44 3.52
CA PHE A 274 -29.02 23.26 4.01
C PHE A 274 -28.47 24.50 4.73
N GLU A 275 -28.98 25.68 4.41
CA GLU A 275 -28.52 26.96 4.97
C GLU A 275 -28.69 27.01 6.49
N ASP A 276 -29.74 26.36 7.02
CA ASP A 276 -30.06 26.31 8.46
C ASP A 276 -29.02 25.52 9.29
N TYR A 277 -28.19 24.72 8.61
CA TYR A 277 -27.17 23.86 9.21
C TYR A 277 -25.74 24.35 8.96
N ILE A 278 -25.55 25.50 8.30
CA ILE A 278 -24.22 26.03 7.96
C ILE A 278 -23.38 26.31 9.21
N ASP A 279 -23.95 26.95 10.22
CA ASP A 279 -23.21 27.32 11.44
C ASP A 279 -22.74 26.08 12.21
N ASP A 280 -23.61 25.08 12.35
CA ASP A 280 -23.28 23.78 12.96
C ASP A 280 -22.20 23.07 12.15
N ALA A 281 -22.34 23.04 10.81
CA ALA A 281 -21.37 22.42 9.93
C ALA A 281 -20.00 23.09 10.04
N PHE A 282 -19.95 24.43 10.11
CA PHE A 282 -18.72 25.20 10.29
C PHE A 282 -18.05 24.89 11.63
N PHE A 283 -18.83 24.81 12.71
CA PHE A 283 -18.34 24.42 14.04
C PHE A 283 -17.73 23.01 14.03
N TYR A 284 -18.45 22.02 13.49
CA TYR A 284 -17.97 20.64 13.44
C TYR A 284 -16.79 20.46 12.48
N LYS A 285 -16.73 21.20 11.37
CA LYS A 285 -15.58 21.24 10.47
C LYS A 285 -14.35 21.78 11.19
N SER A 286 -14.47 22.90 11.89
CA SER A 286 -13.38 23.49 12.67
C SER A 286 -12.86 22.53 13.73
N LYS A 287 -13.78 21.84 14.44
CA LYS A 287 -13.45 20.82 15.45
C LYS A 287 -12.75 19.61 14.82
N TYR A 288 -13.20 19.13 13.67
CA TYR A 288 -12.58 18.02 12.95
C TYR A 288 -11.17 18.39 12.48
N ASP A 289 -11.00 19.55 11.86
CA ASP A 289 -9.71 20.03 11.35
C ASP A 289 -8.68 20.19 12.46
N TYR A 290 -9.10 20.74 13.61
CA TYR A 290 -8.25 20.85 14.78
C TYR A 290 -7.74 19.48 15.25
N LYS A 291 -8.65 18.49 15.37
CA LYS A 291 -8.30 17.13 15.80
C LYS A 291 -7.42 16.42 14.77
N LEU A 292 -7.75 16.51 13.48
CA LEU A 292 -6.98 15.89 12.41
C LEU A 292 -5.58 16.51 12.30
N GLY A 293 -5.49 17.83 12.36
CA GLY A 293 -4.21 18.54 12.34
C GLY A 293 -3.33 18.19 13.55
N ASN A 294 -3.90 18.02 14.74
CA ASN A 294 -3.14 17.57 15.91
C ASN A 294 -2.61 16.13 15.74
N LEU A 295 -3.41 15.23 15.11
CA LEU A 295 -2.94 13.90 14.75
C LEU A 295 -1.79 13.99 13.73
N MET A 296 -1.92 14.85 12.71
CA MET A 296 -0.87 15.05 11.71
C MET A 296 0.42 15.57 12.33
N ASP A 297 0.34 16.56 13.22
CA ASP A 297 1.51 17.13 13.92
C ASP A 297 2.19 16.09 14.83
N TYR A 298 1.39 15.33 15.58
CA TYR A 298 1.89 14.24 16.42
C TYR A 298 2.62 13.16 15.59
N CYS A 299 2.03 12.79 14.46
CA CYS A 299 2.58 11.78 13.55
C CYS A 299 3.69 12.33 12.64
N ARG A 300 3.95 13.64 12.65
CA ARG A 300 4.82 14.37 11.71
C ARG A 300 4.47 14.13 10.24
N VAL A 301 3.17 13.94 9.96
CA VAL A 301 2.63 13.81 8.61
C VAL A 301 2.33 15.21 8.08
N LYS A 302 2.74 15.48 6.83
CA LYS A 302 2.61 16.84 6.26
C LYS A 302 1.30 17.04 5.53
N THR A 303 0.70 15.98 5.01
CA THR A 303 -0.47 16.08 4.14
C THR A 303 -1.64 15.28 4.67
N GLU A 304 -2.86 15.80 4.45
CA GLU A 304 -4.09 15.11 4.80
C GLU A 304 -4.23 13.76 4.08
N ALA A 305 -3.73 13.67 2.84
CA ALA A 305 -3.75 12.44 2.06
C ALA A 305 -2.97 11.30 2.75
N GLU A 306 -1.72 11.56 3.16
CA GLU A 306 -0.85 10.57 3.80
C GLU A 306 -1.45 9.98 5.08
N ILE A 307 -2.11 10.81 5.90
CA ILE A 307 -2.70 10.35 7.17
C ILE A 307 -3.99 9.56 6.94
N LEU A 308 -4.78 9.92 5.92
CA LEU A 308 -6.04 9.24 5.60
C LEU A 308 -5.82 7.92 4.82
N SER A 309 -4.82 7.87 3.95
CA SER A 309 -4.46 6.69 3.16
C SER A 309 -3.71 5.65 3.97
N GLY A 310 -3.07 6.05 5.08
CA GLY A 310 -2.11 5.23 5.81
C GLY A 310 -0.77 5.05 5.07
N GLY A 311 -0.59 5.75 3.94
CA GLY A 311 0.60 5.73 3.07
C GLY A 311 1.72 6.63 3.57
N ILE A 312 2.10 6.52 4.85
CA ILE A 312 2.97 7.52 5.49
C ILE A 312 4.40 7.41 4.94
N MET A 313 4.82 8.41 4.15
CA MET A 313 6.04 8.37 3.35
C MET A 313 7.32 8.63 4.17
N LYS A 314 7.24 9.37 5.28
CA LYS A 314 8.41 9.79 6.06
C LYS A 314 8.12 9.86 7.57
N MET A 315 8.22 8.72 8.25
CA MET A 315 8.23 8.69 9.71
C MET A 315 9.61 9.06 10.28
N SER A 316 9.63 9.78 11.39
CA SER A 316 10.85 10.03 12.16
C SER A 316 11.44 8.71 12.71
N ARG A 317 12.76 8.69 12.94
CA ARG A 317 13.56 7.48 13.30
C ARG A 317 13.12 6.75 14.59
N SER A 318 12.18 7.30 15.36
CA SER A 318 11.77 6.78 16.67
C SER A 318 10.53 5.86 16.67
N PHE A 319 9.93 5.60 15.51
CA PHE A 319 8.70 4.78 15.40
C PHE A 319 8.96 3.42 14.72
N THR A 320 8.40 2.36 15.29
CA THR A 320 8.40 0.99 14.76
C THR A 320 7.36 0.89 13.63
N LYS A 321 7.83 0.99 12.39
CA LYS A 321 7.09 1.25 11.13
C LYS A 321 5.72 0.56 10.90
N LYS A 322 5.39 -0.57 11.53
CA LYS A 322 4.14 -1.33 11.29
C LYS A 322 3.07 -1.10 12.37
N ARG A 323 3.42 -1.26 13.66
CA ARG A 323 2.47 -1.06 14.78
C ARG A 323 1.97 0.38 14.87
N ASP A 324 2.85 1.33 14.59
CA ASP A 324 2.53 2.76 14.72
C ASP A 324 1.63 3.24 13.57
N ALA A 325 1.81 2.69 12.35
CA ALA A 325 0.92 2.99 11.22
C ALA A 325 -0.51 2.47 11.45
N GLU A 326 -0.64 1.28 12.04
CA GLU A 326 -1.95 0.72 12.43
C GLU A 326 -2.61 1.57 13.53
N ALA A 327 -1.86 1.99 14.54
CA ALA A 327 -2.35 2.88 15.60
C ALA A 327 -2.86 4.22 15.04
N ILE A 328 -2.14 4.81 14.09
CA ILE A 328 -2.55 6.05 13.41
C ILE A 328 -3.81 5.83 12.59
N SER A 329 -3.86 4.73 11.81
CA SER A 329 -5.06 4.38 11.05
C SER A 329 -6.27 4.17 11.97
N MET A 330 -6.09 3.57 13.14
CA MET A 330 -7.14 3.45 14.16
C MET A 330 -7.56 4.80 14.72
N ALA A 331 -6.61 5.70 15.02
CA ALA A 331 -6.91 7.04 15.53
C ALA A 331 -7.72 7.86 14.51
N VAL A 332 -7.33 7.83 13.24
CA VAL A 332 -8.06 8.46 12.13
C VAL A 332 -9.46 7.85 11.98
N ARG A 333 -9.57 6.52 12.05
CA ARG A 333 -10.88 5.83 11.99
C ARG A 333 -11.77 6.21 13.18
N SER A 334 -11.18 6.36 14.36
CA SER A 334 -11.88 6.81 15.56
C SER A 334 -12.39 8.25 15.40
N LEU A 335 -11.55 9.15 14.86
CA LEU A 335 -11.96 10.53 14.57
C LEU A 335 -13.12 10.58 13.56
N ARG A 336 -13.07 9.78 12.49
CA ARG A 336 -14.18 9.69 11.52
C ARG A 336 -15.47 9.14 12.14
N LYS A 337 -15.35 8.18 13.06
CA LYS A 337 -16.50 7.65 13.81
C LYS A 337 -17.08 8.70 14.75
N GLU A 338 -16.24 9.47 15.42
CA GLU A 338 -16.65 10.57 16.28
C GLU A 338 -17.36 11.68 15.47
N ALA A 339 -16.81 12.07 14.33
CA ALA A 339 -17.46 13.01 13.41
C ALA A 339 -18.84 12.50 12.99
N ARG A 340 -18.97 11.22 12.63
CA ARG A 340 -20.26 10.62 12.32
C ARG A 340 -21.23 10.65 13.51
N SER A 341 -20.76 10.54 14.75
CA SER A 341 -21.64 10.68 15.91
C SER A 341 -22.17 12.11 16.08
N TRP A 342 -21.36 13.14 15.85
CA TRP A 342 -21.81 14.54 15.84
C TRP A 342 -22.90 14.78 14.79
N PHE A 343 -22.77 14.14 13.63
CA PHE A 343 -23.79 14.22 12.59
C PHE A 343 -25.13 13.64 13.02
N ASN A 344 -25.12 12.54 13.80
CA ASN A 344 -26.33 11.86 14.25
C ASN A 344 -26.91 12.44 15.56
N GLU A 345 -26.24 13.42 16.16
CA GLU A 345 -26.72 14.10 17.36
C GLU A 345 -27.87 15.05 17.00
N LYS A 346 -29.02 14.89 17.68
CA LYS A 346 -30.21 15.73 17.48
C LYS A 346 -30.01 17.11 18.13
N ARG A 347 -30.51 18.17 17.48
CA ARG A 347 -30.39 19.57 17.94
C ARG A 347 -31.12 19.85 19.26
N SER A 348 -32.19 19.11 19.59
CA SER A 348 -32.99 19.28 20.83
C SER A 348 -34.06 18.16 20.98
N GLU A 349 -34.53 17.88 22.20
CA GLU A 349 -35.74 17.06 22.46
C GLU A 349 -37.06 17.84 22.24
N LEU A 350 -36.99 19.14 21.95
CA LEU A 350 -38.15 20.05 21.88
C LEU A 350 -38.54 20.52 20.48
N ASP A 351 -37.73 20.24 19.44
CA ASP A 351 -38.06 20.62 18.07
C ASP A 351 -38.48 19.38 17.27
N GLU A 352 -39.78 19.29 16.97
CA GLU A 352 -40.36 18.36 15.99
C GLU A 352 -40.06 18.79 14.54
N GLU A 353 -39.05 19.63 14.31
CA GLU A 353 -38.54 19.87 12.96
C GLU A 353 -37.87 18.60 12.44
N ILE A 354 -38.29 18.21 11.24
CA ILE A 354 -37.73 17.08 10.51
C ILE A 354 -36.24 17.38 10.31
N ASP A 355 -35.38 16.77 11.14
CA ASP A 355 -33.92 16.78 10.98
C ASP A 355 -33.60 16.16 9.61
N ASP A 356 -33.52 17.01 8.59
CA ASP A 356 -33.21 16.58 7.24
C ASP A 356 -31.72 16.28 7.15
N ALA A 357 -31.43 14.99 7.34
CA ALA A 357 -30.07 14.46 7.22
C ALA A 357 -29.43 14.80 5.85
N TYR A 358 -30.19 15.03 4.79
CA TYR A 358 -29.62 15.44 3.50
C TYR A 358 -29.24 16.92 3.49
N ALA A 359 -30.08 17.80 4.05
CA ALA A 359 -29.75 19.21 4.25
C ALA A 359 -28.51 19.38 5.14
N LYS A 360 -28.41 18.62 6.24
CA LYS A 360 -27.23 18.62 7.12
C LYS A 360 -25.97 18.12 6.40
N ALA A 361 -26.08 17.07 5.58
CA ALA A 361 -24.94 16.55 4.81
C ALA A 361 -24.51 17.53 3.69
N SER A 362 -25.46 18.17 3.03
CA SER A 362 -25.24 19.27 2.08
C SER A 362 -24.48 20.42 2.75
N ALA A 363 -24.88 20.85 3.95
CA ALA A 363 -24.17 21.89 4.70
C ALA A 363 -22.71 21.50 4.99
N TRP A 364 -22.44 20.25 5.37
CA TRP A 364 -21.08 19.75 5.59
C TRP A 364 -20.23 19.81 4.31
N TYR A 365 -20.82 19.45 3.15
CA TYR A 365 -20.20 19.61 1.84
C TYR A 365 -19.91 21.08 1.53
N TYR A 366 -20.91 21.95 1.70
CA TYR A 366 -20.85 23.38 1.41
C TYR A 366 -19.70 24.05 2.16
N VAL A 367 -19.66 23.93 3.49
CA VAL A 367 -18.64 24.60 4.32
C VAL A 367 -17.23 24.05 4.07
N THR A 368 -17.09 22.86 3.47
CA THR A 368 -15.79 22.27 3.17
C THR A 368 -15.28 22.67 1.79
N TYR A 369 -16.13 22.70 0.76
CA TYR A 369 -15.69 22.85 -0.63
C TYR A 369 -16.05 24.20 -1.25
N HIS A 370 -17.02 24.93 -0.69
CA HIS A 370 -17.43 26.20 -1.27
C HIS A 370 -16.31 27.25 -1.15
N PRO A 371 -16.00 28.02 -2.21
CA PRO A 371 -14.87 28.96 -2.23
C PRO A 371 -14.94 30.08 -1.18
N SER A 372 -16.10 30.34 -0.56
CA SER A 372 -16.22 31.30 0.54
C SER A 372 -15.49 30.84 1.79
N TYR A 373 -15.51 29.54 2.10
CA TYR A 373 -14.92 28.96 3.31
C TYR A 373 -13.45 28.57 3.14
N TRP A 374 -12.88 28.75 1.95
CA TRP A 374 -11.49 28.40 1.69
C TRP A 374 -10.53 29.23 2.53
N GLY A 375 -9.75 28.57 3.40
CA GLY A 375 -8.79 29.23 4.28
C GLY A 375 -9.41 29.93 5.50
N GLN A 376 -10.70 29.71 5.79
CA GLN A 376 -11.33 30.18 7.04
C GLN A 376 -11.07 29.24 8.23
N TYR A 377 -10.53 28.05 7.99
CA TYR A 377 -10.18 27.09 9.01
C TYR A 377 -8.69 27.15 9.34
N ASN A 378 -8.32 26.64 10.52
CA ASN A 378 -6.93 26.56 10.99
C ASN A 378 -6.21 27.92 11.08
N GLU A 379 -6.93 28.99 11.40
CA GLU A 379 -6.36 30.33 11.57
C GLU A 379 -5.17 30.31 12.55
N GLY A 380 -4.04 30.91 12.14
CA GLY A 380 -2.83 30.98 12.94
C GLY A 380 -2.02 29.68 13.06
N MET A 381 -2.49 28.54 12.53
CA MET A 381 -1.81 27.25 12.65
C MET A 381 -0.91 26.89 11.44
N ASN A 382 -0.91 27.70 10.37
CA ASN A 382 -0.15 27.46 9.14
C ASN A 382 -0.36 26.04 8.56
N ARG A 383 -1.59 25.53 8.67
CA ARG A 383 -2.04 24.24 8.11
C ARG A 383 -2.78 24.47 6.80
N ASP A 384 -2.73 23.48 5.91
CA ASP A 384 -3.51 23.49 4.66
C ASP A 384 -5.02 23.39 4.95
N HIS A 385 -5.85 23.75 3.96
CA HIS A 385 -7.30 23.54 4.02
C HIS A 385 -7.63 22.05 3.86
N PHE A 386 -8.23 21.44 4.87
CA PHE A 386 -8.57 20.02 4.87
C PHE A 386 -9.93 19.74 4.20
N LEU A 387 -10.00 18.61 3.50
CA LEU A 387 -11.03 18.23 2.53
C LEU A 387 -11.82 16.98 2.95
N SER A 388 -11.40 16.25 3.97
CA SER A 388 -11.95 14.93 4.30
C SER A 388 -13.16 14.93 5.23
N PHE A 389 -13.50 16.06 5.83
CA PHE A 389 -14.59 16.15 6.80
C PHE A 389 -15.93 15.59 6.28
N PRO A 390 -16.43 15.98 5.10
CA PRO A 390 -17.71 15.47 4.57
C PRO A 390 -17.66 13.97 4.23
N TRP A 391 -16.47 13.39 4.07
CA TRP A 391 -16.31 11.95 3.80
C TRP A 391 -16.70 11.10 5.01
N CYS A 392 -16.95 11.71 6.17
CA CYS A 392 -17.54 11.05 7.32
C CYS A 392 -19.01 10.70 7.11
N VAL A 393 -19.70 11.33 6.15
CA VAL A 393 -21.12 11.10 5.81
C VAL A 393 -21.31 10.81 4.32
N TYR A 394 -20.31 10.16 3.71
CA TYR A 394 -20.27 9.88 2.28
C TYR A 394 -21.53 9.15 1.76
N ASP A 395 -22.16 8.33 2.58
CA ASP A 395 -23.37 7.59 2.24
C ASP A 395 -24.55 8.52 1.91
N LYS A 396 -24.68 9.66 2.60
CA LYS A 396 -25.71 10.68 2.34
C LYS A 396 -25.36 11.53 1.13
N LEU A 397 -24.11 11.97 1.03
CA LEU A 397 -23.62 12.71 -0.14
C LEU A 397 -23.80 11.93 -1.45
N VAL A 398 -23.56 10.62 -1.41
CA VAL A 398 -23.80 9.73 -2.57
C VAL A 398 -25.27 9.69 -2.96
N GLN A 399 -26.18 9.76 -2.00
CA GLN A 399 -27.61 9.73 -2.27
C GLN A 399 -28.12 11.06 -2.83
N ILE A 400 -27.68 12.20 -2.28
CA ILE A 400 -28.05 13.56 -2.74
C ILE A 400 -27.87 13.69 -4.25
N LYS A 401 -26.68 13.36 -4.75
CA LYS A 401 -26.41 13.50 -6.19
C LYS A 401 -26.94 12.34 -7.03
N LYS A 402 -27.34 11.20 -6.45
CA LYS A 402 -28.17 10.26 -7.22
C LYS A 402 -29.57 10.82 -7.47
N GLU A 403 -30.07 11.67 -6.58
CA GLU A 403 -31.38 12.29 -6.70
C GLU A 403 -31.33 13.57 -7.57
N ASN A 404 -30.19 14.27 -7.57
CA ASN A 404 -29.97 15.52 -8.31
C ASN A 404 -29.25 15.36 -9.68
N ALA A 405 -28.74 14.17 -10.02
CA ALA A 405 -28.11 13.88 -11.33
C ALA A 405 -29.10 13.27 -12.32
#